data_AF-A0A9E4IUH6-F1
#
_entry.id   AF-A0A9E4IUH6-F1
#
_cell.length_a   1.000
_cell.length_b   1.000
_cell.length_c   1.000
_cell.angle_alpha   90.00
_cell.angle_beta   90.00
_cell.angle_gamma   90.00
#
_symmetry.space_group_name_H-M   'P 1'
#
loop_
_entity.id
_entity.type
_entity.pdbx_description
1 polymer ?
#
loop_
_entity_poly.entity_id
_entity_poly.type
_entity_poly.pdbx_seq_one_letter_code
_entity_poly.pdbx_strand_id
1 'polypeptide(L)' 'MDELSNWGRWGEDDQLGALNLITPEKRVEALRLATEGIVVSMSR' A
#
# COMPACT_ATOMS: atom_id res chain seq x y z
N MET A 1 -14.24 3.98 -24.46
CA MET A 1 -13.67 2.77 -23.83
C MET A 1 -12.99 3.28 -22.59
N ASP A 2 -13.67 3.19 -21.45
CA ASP A 2 -13.06 3.63 -20.19
C ASP A 2 -12.03 2.58 -19.82
N GLU A 3 -10.75 2.91 -20.02
CA GLU A 3 -9.65 2.07 -19.58
C GLU A 3 -9.68 1.93 -18.06
N LEU A 4 -9.46 0.71 -17.57
CA LEU A 4 -9.26 0.46 -16.14
C LEU A 4 -7.98 1.17 -15.70
N SER A 5 -8.12 2.40 -15.18
CA SER A 5 -7.01 3.25 -14.78
C SER A 5 -7.25 3.87 -13.41
N ASN A 6 -6.15 4.25 -12.73
CA ASN A 6 -6.19 5.04 -11.50
C ASN A 6 -5.83 6.53 -11.76
N TRP A 7 -5.85 7.00 -13.00
CA TRP A 7 -5.52 8.40 -13.31
C TRP A 7 -6.48 9.36 -12.60
N GLY A 8 -5.93 10.41 -11.97
CA GLY A 8 -6.69 11.41 -11.23
C GLY A 8 -7.29 10.92 -9.91
N ARG A 9 -7.17 9.64 -9.55
CA ARG A 9 -7.78 9.06 -8.34
C ARG A 9 -7.33 9.75 -7.04
N TRP A 10 -6.12 10.28 -7.00
CA TRP A 10 -5.52 10.96 -5.84
C TRP A 10 -5.16 12.42 -6.11
N GLY A 11 -5.69 13.00 -7.19
CA GLY A 11 -5.33 14.33 -7.67
C GLY A 11 -4.49 14.29 -8.94
N GLU A 12 -4.54 15.37 -9.71
CA GLU A 12 -3.84 15.48 -11.01
C GLU A 12 -2.32 15.53 -10.86
N ASP A 13 -1.83 16.06 -9.72
CA ASP A 13 -0.41 16.18 -9.40
C ASP A 13 0.13 14.99 -8.59
N ASP A 14 -0.66 13.93 -8.37
CA ASP A 14 -0.23 12.77 -7.59
C ASP A 14 0.93 12.04 -8.25
N GLN A 15 1.97 11.77 -7.46
CA GLN A 15 3.16 11.01 -7.88
C GLN A 15 3.31 9.68 -7.12
N LEU A 16 2.42 9.37 -6.17
CA LEU A 16 2.51 8.18 -5.32
C LEU A 16 1.72 7.00 -5.88
N GLY A 17 0.62 7.26 -6.59
CA GLY A 17 -0.23 6.24 -7.16
C GLY A 17 -0.76 5.27 -6.10
N ALA A 18 -0.64 3.96 -6.35
CA ALA A 18 -1.16 2.94 -5.45
C ALA A 18 -0.51 2.94 -4.05
N LEU A 19 0.63 3.61 -3.85
CA LEU A 19 1.20 3.80 -2.51
C LEU A 19 0.28 4.59 -1.57
N ASN A 20 -0.63 5.41 -2.13
CA ASN A 20 -1.67 6.09 -1.37
C ASN A 20 -2.64 5.12 -0.66
N LEU A 21 -2.67 3.83 -1.03
CA LEU A 21 -3.43 2.80 -0.33
C LEU A 21 -2.76 2.36 0.99
N ILE A 22 -1.49 2.69 1.21
CA ILE A 22 -0.74 2.34 2.42
C ILE A 22 -0.96 3.41 3.50
N THR A 23 -2.18 3.44 4.06
CA THR A 23 -2.56 4.41 5.10
C THR A 23 -1.99 4.05 6.49
N PRO A 24 -1.95 5.00 7.44
CA PRO A 24 -1.56 4.71 8.82
C PRO A 24 -2.40 3.59 9.46
N GLU A 25 -3.70 3.56 9.20
CA GLU A 25 -4.63 2.54 9.71
C GLU A 25 -4.26 1.16 9.16
N LYS A 26 -3.98 1.07 7.85
CA LYS A 26 -3.52 -0.17 7.21
C LYS A 26 -2.19 -0.65 7.76
N ARG A 27 -1.26 0.25 8.08
CA ARG A 27 0.00 -0.12 8.74
C ARG A 27 -0.24 -0.75 10.11
N VAL A 28 -1.13 -0.16 10.92
CA VAL A 28 -1.47 -0.72 12.25
C VAL A 28 -2.20 -2.06 12.11
N GLU A 29 -3.12 -2.20 11.16
CA GLU A 29 -3.77 -3.49 10.86
C GLU A 29 -2.75 -4.58 10.50
N ALA A 30 -1.81 -4.27 9.61
CA ALA A 30 -0.78 -5.22 9.18
C ALA A 30 0.14 -5.64 10.34
N LEU A 31 0.55 -4.69 11.19
CA LEU A 31 1.40 -4.99 12.36
C LEU A 31 0.75 -5.97 13.33
N ARG A 32 -0.57 -5.96 13.49
CA ARG A 32 -1.29 -6.90 14.37
C ARG A 32 -1.24 -8.34 13.89
N LEU A 33 -0.91 -8.60 12.62
CA LEU A 33 -0.79 -9.96 12.09
C LEU A 33 0.48 -10.67 12.56
N ALA A 34 1.53 -9.92 12.92
CA ALA A 34 2.78 -10.49 13.42
C ALA A 34 2.68 -10.74 14.93
N THR A 35 2.51 -12.00 15.33
CA THR A 35 2.32 -12.39 16.75
C THR A 35 3.54 -13.05 17.39
N GLU A 36 4.45 -13.62 16.60
CA GLU A 36 5.55 -14.46 17.09
C GLU A 36 6.93 -13.79 17.03
N GLY A 37 7.04 -12.63 16.37
CA GLY A 37 8.31 -11.90 16.23
C GLY A 37 9.36 -12.57 15.33
N ILE A 38 8.97 -13.55 14.52
CA ILE A 38 9.85 -14.22 13.56
C ILE A 38 10.15 -13.28 12.38
N VAL A 39 11.43 -13.12 12.05
CA VAL A 39 11.89 -12.34 10.89
C VAL A 39 12.41 -13.29 9.81
N VAL A 40 11.88 -13.16 8.59
CA VAL A 40 12.29 -13.96 7.43
C VAL A 40 12.79 -13.04 6.32
N SER A 41 14.00 -13.28 5.82
CA SER A 41 14.52 -12.52 4.67
C SER A 41 13.80 -12.92 3.38
N MET A 42 13.35 -11.92 2.61
CA MET A 42 12.74 -12.10 1.28
C MET A 42 13.69 -11.72 0.13
N SER A 43 14.97 -11.51 0.42
CA SER A 43 16.00 -11.30 -0.61
C SER A 43 16.31 -12.60 -1.35
N ARG A 44 16.64 -12.51 -2.64
CA ARG A 44 17.25 -13.61 -3.39
C ARG A 44 18.75 -13.69 -3.15
#